data_AF-A0A7W6RR10-F1
#
_entry.id   AF-A0A7W6RR10-F1
#
_cell.length_a   1.000
_cell.length_b   1.000
_cell.length_c   1.000
_cell.angle_alpha   90.00
_cell.angle_beta   90.00
_cell.angle_gamma   90.00
#
_symmetry.space_group_name_H-M   'P 1'
#
loop_
_entity.id
_entity.type
_entity.pdbx_description
1 polymer ?
#
loop_
_entity_poly.entity_id
_entity_poly.type
_entity_poly.pdbx_seq_one_letter_code
_entity_poly.pdbx_strand_id
1 'polypeptide(L)'
;MSITLWKPEPDVLIHQALGKACEEANELSGILARCLIQGLNSSEPVTGKPNRQALSDEIADLDAAVQWLRELIGDEYDEARADRKLSGFRRWQRMLEEDMRDLPYQCDACSTPGYGPDAQCRCSPSPVEREVGSDG
;
A
#
# COMPACT_ATOMS: atom_id res chain seq x y z
N MET A 1 40.06 -3.39 6.01
CA MET A 1 39.00 -2.35 6.04
C MET A 1 39.62 -1.05 6.53
N SER A 2 39.64 0.00 5.70
CA SER A 2 40.00 1.35 6.16
C SER A 2 38.76 2.03 6.74
N ILE A 3 38.84 2.52 7.97
CA ILE A 3 37.79 3.37 8.53
C ILE A 3 37.91 4.74 7.88
N THR A 4 36.83 5.22 7.26
CA THR A 4 36.74 6.57 6.69
C THR A 4 35.82 7.42 7.57
N LEU A 5 36.28 8.62 7.94
CA LEU A 5 35.49 9.56 8.72
C LEU A 5 34.34 10.11 7.87
N TRP A 6 33.11 9.85 8.27
CA TRP A 6 31.93 10.46 7.66
C TRP A 6 31.60 11.77 8.39
N LYS A 7 31.43 12.86 7.63
CA LYS A 7 31.03 14.17 8.13
C LYS A 7 29.63 14.50 7.61
N PRO A 8 28.82 15.26 8.35
CA PRO A 8 27.51 15.70 7.88
C PRO A 8 27.64 16.61 6.65
N GLU A 9 26.53 16.72 5.90
CA GLU A 9 26.39 17.66 4.78
C GLU A 9 26.60 19.10 5.29
N PRO A 10 27.61 19.83 4.78
CA PRO A 10 27.93 21.18 5.24
C PRO A 10 27.01 22.27 4.69
N ASP A 11 26.35 22.07 3.53
CA ASP A 11 25.39 23.03 3.02
C ASP A 11 24.07 22.91 3.80
N VAL A 12 23.70 23.97 4.51
CA VAL A 12 22.50 23.97 5.36
C VAL A 12 21.21 23.78 4.56
N LEU A 13 21.12 24.27 3.33
CA LEU A 13 19.92 24.12 2.51
C LEU A 13 19.78 22.68 2.02
N ILE A 14 20.88 22.09 1.52
CA ILE A 14 20.89 20.69 1.10
C ILE A 14 20.63 19.78 2.30
N HIS A 15 21.24 20.05 3.46
CA HIS A 15 21.01 19.31 4.69
C HIS A 15 19.52 19.30 5.07
N GLN A 16 18.87 20.46 5.04
CA GLN A 16 17.46 20.57 5.40
C GLN A 16 16.55 19.86 4.39
N ALA A 17 16.84 19.98 3.09
CA ALA A 17 16.06 19.27 2.06
C ALA A 17 16.21 17.75 2.15
N LEU A 18 17.42 17.25 2.43
CA LEU A 18 17.66 15.83 2.72
C LEU A 18 16.89 15.38 3.97
N GLY A 19 16.92 16.20 5.03
CA GLY A 19 16.17 15.95 6.26
C GLY A 19 14.67 15.88 6.02
N LYS A 20 14.12 16.84 5.27
CA LYS A 20 12.69 16.91 4.98
C LYS A 20 12.23 15.76 4.09
N ALA A 21 12.96 15.45 3.02
CA ALA A 21 12.66 14.28 2.18
C ALA A 21 12.71 12.97 2.98
N CYS A 22 13.60 12.85 3.96
CA CYS A 22 13.67 11.71 4.87
C CYS A 22 12.47 11.64 5.83
N GLU A 23 12.05 12.78 6.39
CA GLU A 23 10.87 12.90 7.25
C GLU A 23 9.61 12.45 6.51
N GLU A 24 9.31 13.07 5.36
CA GLU A 24 8.11 12.74 4.57
C GLU A 24 8.10 11.29 4.07
N ALA A 25 9.28 10.74 3.73
CA ALA A 25 9.37 9.33 3.33
C ALA A 25 9.02 8.38 4.49
N ASN A 26 9.33 8.74 5.73
CA ASN A 26 8.97 7.95 6.90
C ASN A 26 7.49 8.12 7.26
N GLU A 27 6.92 9.32 7.11
CA GLU A 27 5.49 9.57 7.32
C GLU A 27 4.65 8.77 6.29
N LEU A 28 4.99 8.85 5.01
CA LEU A 28 4.38 8.03 3.95
C LEU A 28 4.54 6.53 4.24
N SER A 29 5.74 6.08 4.65
CA SER A 29 5.97 4.68 5.01
C SER A 29 5.04 4.23 6.14
N GLY A 30 4.82 5.07 7.14
CA GLY A 30 3.88 4.81 8.24
C GLY A 30 2.45 4.62 7.74
N ILE A 31 1.98 5.49 6.82
CA ILE A 31 0.63 5.38 6.25
C ILE A 31 0.51 4.16 5.31
N LEU A 32 1.53 3.85 4.52
CA LEU A 32 1.59 2.64 3.70
C LEU A 32 1.47 1.38 4.57
N ALA A 33 2.25 1.30 5.66
CA ALA A 33 2.17 0.20 6.60
C ALA A 33 0.78 0.10 7.25
N ARG A 34 0.17 1.24 7.60
CA ARG A 34 -1.20 1.27 8.13
C ARG A 34 -2.21 0.75 7.10
N CYS A 35 -2.12 1.18 5.85
CA CYS A 35 -2.98 0.69 4.76
C CYS A 35 -2.81 -0.82 4.52
N LEU A 36 -1.59 -1.33 4.63
CA LEU A 36 -1.28 -2.75 4.50
C LEU A 36 -1.90 -3.60 5.62
N ILE A 37 -1.91 -3.09 6.85
CA ILE A 37 -2.45 -3.80 8.02
C ILE A 37 -3.97 -3.67 8.13
N GLN A 38 -4.51 -2.46 7.96
CA GLN A 38 -5.91 -2.14 8.25
C GLN A 38 -6.81 -2.11 6.99
N GLY A 39 -6.21 -2.01 5.81
CA GLY A 39 -6.91 -1.81 4.54
C GLY A 39 -7.04 -0.33 4.14
N LEU A 40 -7.02 -0.09 2.83
CA LEU A 40 -7.07 1.25 2.23
C LEU A 40 -8.39 2.00 2.49
N ASN A 41 -9.51 1.28 2.62
CA ASN A 41 -10.84 1.89 2.84
C ASN A 41 -11.18 2.05 4.34
N SER A 42 -10.27 1.71 5.23
CA SER A 42 -10.42 1.88 6.68
C SER A 42 -10.04 3.30 7.11
N SER A 43 -10.14 3.59 8.40
CA SER A 43 -9.74 4.87 9.01
C SER A 43 -8.85 4.64 10.21
N GLU A 44 -8.03 5.64 10.54
CA GLU A 44 -7.18 5.58 11.72
C GLU A 44 -8.04 5.55 13.01
N PRO A 45 -7.80 4.62 13.95
CA PRO A 45 -8.69 4.40 15.08
C PRO A 45 -8.88 5.58 16.04
N VAL A 46 -7.87 6.44 16.20
CA VAL A 46 -7.89 7.52 17.22
C VAL A 46 -8.50 8.81 16.67
N THR A 47 -8.04 9.23 15.51
CA THR A 47 -8.38 10.49 14.83
C THR A 47 -9.57 10.34 13.88
N GLY A 48 -9.87 9.11 13.45
CA GLY A 48 -10.88 8.85 12.43
C GLY A 48 -10.47 9.29 11.02
N LYS A 49 -9.20 9.69 10.79
CA LYS A 49 -8.74 10.14 9.46
C LYS A 49 -8.81 8.97 8.47
N PRO A 50 -9.49 9.11 7.32
CA PRO A 50 -9.56 8.05 6.31
C PRO A 50 -8.17 7.70 5.76
N ASN A 51 -7.90 6.41 5.56
CA ASN A 51 -6.61 5.94 5.05
C ASN A 51 -6.30 6.46 3.65
N ARG A 52 -7.31 6.54 2.76
CA ARG A 52 -7.13 7.15 1.43
C ARG A 52 -6.70 8.60 1.49
N GLN A 53 -7.28 9.37 2.40
CA GLN A 53 -6.96 10.78 2.55
C GLN A 53 -5.55 10.93 3.11
N ALA A 54 -5.23 10.23 4.20
CA ALA A 54 -3.88 10.26 4.76
C ALA A 54 -2.83 9.83 3.72
N LEU A 55 -3.08 8.77 2.96
CA LEU A 55 -2.14 8.32 1.93
C LEU A 55 -1.93 9.38 0.84
N SER A 56 -3.01 10.06 0.43
CA SER A 56 -2.93 11.13 -0.55
C SER A 56 -2.12 12.32 -0.05
N ASP A 57 -2.30 12.70 1.22
CA ASP A 57 -1.60 13.83 1.84
C ASP A 57 -0.09 13.53 1.88
N GLU A 58 0.32 12.40 2.43
CA GLU A 58 1.76 12.07 2.56
C GLU A 58 2.46 11.82 1.22
N ILE A 59 1.73 11.37 0.18
CA ILE A 59 2.29 11.29 -1.18
C ILE A 59 2.60 12.69 -1.70
N ALA A 60 1.69 13.65 -1.50
CA ALA A 60 1.88 15.02 -1.95
C ALA A 60 3.03 15.71 -1.20
N ASP A 61 3.14 15.47 0.11
CA ASP A 61 4.20 16.04 0.94
C ASP A 61 5.57 15.47 0.55
N LEU A 62 5.67 14.15 0.30
CA LEU A 62 6.89 13.53 -0.22
C LEU A 62 7.26 14.06 -1.62
N ASP A 63 6.30 14.18 -2.54
CA ASP A 63 6.56 14.70 -3.88
C ASP A 63 7.12 16.13 -3.83
N ALA A 64 6.54 16.99 -2.97
CA ALA A 64 7.04 18.35 -2.75
C ALA A 64 8.46 18.37 -2.16
N ALA A 65 8.74 17.52 -1.16
CA ALA A 65 10.06 17.44 -0.54
C ALA A 65 11.14 16.92 -1.52
N VAL A 66 10.81 15.91 -2.34
CA VAL A 66 11.71 15.37 -3.37
C VAL A 66 11.95 16.39 -4.47
N GLN A 67 10.93 17.14 -4.88
CA GLN A 67 11.08 18.22 -5.85
C GLN A 67 12.02 19.30 -5.34
N TRP A 68 11.82 19.79 -4.11
CA TRP A 68 12.70 20.80 -3.51
C TRP A 68 14.15 20.32 -3.40
N LEU A 69 14.36 19.06 -3.02
CA LEU A 69 15.70 18.46 -2.98
C LEU A 69 16.36 18.46 -4.37
N ARG A 70 15.62 18.03 -5.42
CA ARG A 70 16.12 18.01 -6.81
C ARG A 70 16.55 19.39 -7.28
N GLU A 71 15.74 20.41 -7.01
CA GLU A 71 16.04 21.80 -7.36
C GLU A 71 17.37 22.27 -6.74
N LEU A 72 17.64 21.90 -5.48
CA LEU A 72 18.87 22.28 -4.78
C LEU A 72 20.11 21.50 -5.26
N ILE A 73 19.97 20.21 -5.58
CA ILE A 73 21.12 19.39 -6.03
C ILE A 73 21.34 19.47 -7.54
N GLY A 74 20.49 20.19 -8.28
CA GLY A 74 20.54 20.30 -9.74
C GLY A 74 20.26 18.97 -10.45
N ASP A 75 19.47 18.09 -9.83
CA ASP A 75 19.07 16.81 -10.42
C ASP A 75 17.80 16.99 -11.25
N GLU A 76 17.82 16.48 -12.48
CA GLU A 76 16.67 16.49 -13.38
C GLU A 76 15.88 15.19 -13.24
N TYR A 77 14.55 15.28 -13.42
CA TYR A 77 13.71 14.08 -13.41
C TYR A 77 14.03 13.16 -14.58
N ASP A 78 14.58 11.97 -14.29
CA ASP A 78 14.80 10.91 -15.27
C ASP A 78 13.50 10.15 -15.58
N GLU A 79 12.70 10.73 -16.48
CA GLU A 79 11.44 10.16 -16.98
C GLU A 79 11.64 8.75 -17.55
N ALA A 80 12.71 8.56 -18.34
CA ALA A 80 12.99 7.26 -18.96
C ALA A 80 13.23 6.16 -17.92
N ARG A 81 13.92 6.46 -16.81
CA ARG A 81 14.11 5.52 -15.69
C ARG A 81 12.82 5.26 -14.93
N ALA A 82 12.01 6.29 -14.68
CA ALA A 82 10.71 6.14 -14.03
C ALA A 82 9.78 5.24 -14.87
N ASP A 83 9.68 5.48 -16.18
CA ASP A 83 8.86 4.74 -17.11
C ASP A 83 9.22 3.26 -17.20
N ARG A 84 10.53 2.94 -17.27
CA ARG A 84 10.99 1.55 -17.24
C ARG A 84 10.53 0.84 -15.97
N LYS A 85 10.57 1.53 -14.83
CA LYS A 85 10.19 0.94 -13.54
C LYS A 85 8.67 0.77 -13.43
N LEU A 86 7.91 1.79 -13.84
CA LEU A 86 6.44 1.76 -13.88
C LEU A 86 5.92 0.67 -14.83
N SER A 87 6.56 0.49 -15.98
CA SER A 87 6.24 -0.60 -16.92
C SER A 87 6.39 -1.98 -16.26
N GLY A 88 7.41 -2.16 -15.43
CA GLY A 88 7.60 -3.37 -14.62
C GLY A 88 6.47 -3.58 -13.59
N PHE A 89 6.10 -2.53 -12.85
CA PHE A 89 5.00 -2.60 -11.89
C PHE A 89 3.65 -2.92 -12.56
N ARG A 90 3.35 -2.31 -13.70
CA ARG A 90 2.13 -2.59 -14.48
C ARG A 90 2.10 -4.03 -15.00
N ARG A 91 3.26 -4.61 -15.33
CA ARG A 91 3.35 -6.03 -15.69
C ARG A 91 3.04 -6.92 -14.49
N TRP A 92 3.61 -6.62 -13.32
CA TRP A 92 3.32 -7.36 -12.09
C TRP A 92 1.84 -7.27 -11.73
N GLN A 93 1.23 -6.08 -11.84
CA GLN A 93 -0.21 -5.91 -11.63
C GLN A 93 -1.04 -6.85 -12.51
N ARG A 94 -0.76 -6.93 -13.83
CA ARG A 94 -1.48 -7.85 -14.73
C ARG A 94 -1.36 -9.31 -14.30
N MET A 95 -0.19 -9.73 -13.81
CA MET A 95 0.00 -11.10 -13.31
C MET A 95 -0.86 -11.38 -12.07
N LEU A 96 -1.00 -10.40 -11.17
CA LEU A 96 -1.90 -10.51 -10.01
C LEU A 96 -3.37 -10.57 -10.46
N GLU A 97 -3.76 -9.74 -11.42
CA GLU A 97 -5.12 -9.75 -11.98
C GLU A 97 -5.45 -11.08 -12.69
N GLU A 98 -4.48 -11.69 -13.37
CA GLU A 98 -4.60 -13.03 -13.97
C GLU A 98 -4.76 -14.11 -12.89
N ASP A 99 -3.85 -14.16 -11.92
CA ASP A 99 -3.89 -15.10 -10.81
C ASP A 99 -5.21 -15.02 -10.02
N MET A 100 -5.70 -13.82 -9.75
CA MET A 100 -6.99 -13.60 -9.09
C MET A 100 -8.21 -14.07 -9.91
N ARG A 101 -8.13 -14.09 -11.24
CA ARG A 101 -9.18 -14.66 -12.10
C ARG A 101 -9.19 -16.18 -12.08
N ASP A 102 -8.02 -16.77 -11.90
CA ASP A 102 -7.81 -18.22 -11.90
C ASP A 102 -8.04 -18.86 -10.52
N LEU A 103 -8.26 -18.05 -9.48
CA LEU A 103 -8.68 -18.55 -8.16
C LEU A 103 -10.06 -19.23 -8.26
N PRO A 104 -10.19 -20.50 -7.82
CA PRO A 104 -11.46 -21.19 -7.85
C PRO A 104 -12.46 -20.50 -6.90
N TYR A 105 -13.71 -20.37 -7.34
CA TYR A 105 -14.79 -19.89 -6.48
C TYR A 105 -15.00 -20.88 -5.33
N GLN A 106 -14.99 -20.36 -4.10
CA GLN A 106 -15.27 -21.13 -2.89
C GLN A 106 -16.63 -20.69 -2.35
N CYS A 107 -17.61 -21.58 -2.42
CA CYS A 107 -18.95 -21.34 -1.87
C CYS A 107 -18.88 -21.45 -0.33
N ASP A 108 -18.98 -20.33 0.40
CA ASP A 108 -18.86 -20.28 1.87
C ASP A 108 -19.82 -21.22 2.60
N ALA A 109 -20.97 -21.55 1.99
CA ALA A 109 -22.01 -22.38 2.60
C ALA A 109 -21.75 -23.89 2.49
N CYS A 110 -20.95 -24.36 1.54
CA CYS A 110 -20.74 -25.80 1.32
C CYS A 110 -19.30 -26.22 1.04
N SER A 111 -18.35 -25.27 1.01
CA SER A 111 -16.93 -25.49 0.71
C SER A 111 -16.67 -26.30 -0.56
N THR A 112 -17.64 -26.38 -1.46
CA THR A 112 -17.51 -27.14 -2.71
C THR A 112 -16.66 -26.33 -3.68
N PRO A 113 -15.60 -26.89 -4.29
CA PRO A 113 -14.86 -26.21 -5.33
C PRO A 113 -15.77 -26.00 -6.54
N GLY A 114 -16.08 -24.74 -6.90
CA GLY A 114 -16.86 -24.39 -8.09
C GLY A 114 -16.08 -23.43 -8.99
N TYR A 115 -16.27 -23.51 -10.31
CA TYR A 115 -15.48 -22.72 -11.28
C TYR A 115 -16.33 -21.68 -12.02
N GLY A 116 -15.96 -20.39 -11.93
CA GLY A 116 -16.41 -19.32 -12.82
C GLY A 116 -17.62 -18.49 -12.35
N PRO A 117 -17.80 -17.26 -12.90
CA PRO A 117 -18.92 -16.37 -12.55
C PRO A 117 -20.30 -16.94 -12.91
N ASP A 118 -20.35 -17.97 -13.75
CA ASP A 118 -21.56 -18.69 -14.15
C ASP A 118 -21.79 -19.99 -13.32
N ALA A 119 -20.88 -20.36 -12.41
CA ALA A 119 -21.12 -21.48 -11.50
C ALA A 119 -22.07 -21.05 -10.37
N GLN A 120 -23.37 -21.11 -10.65
CA GLN A 120 -24.40 -21.01 -9.62
C GLN A 120 -24.24 -22.16 -8.62
N CYS A 121 -23.69 -21.88 -7.45
CA CYS A 121 -23.72 -22.78 -6.30
C CYS A 121 -25.20 -23.10 -5.99
N ARG A 122 -25.60 -24.37 -6.08
CA ARG A 122 -26.98 -24.82 -5.79
C ARG A 122 -27.19 -25.25 -4.33
N CYS A 123 -26.24 -25.00 -3.43
CA CYS A 123 -26.42 -25.37 -2.04
C CYS A 123 -27.48 -24.46 -1.41
N SER A 124 -28.48 -25.06 -0.76
CA SER A 124 -29.27 -24.33 0.22
C SER A 124 -28.46 -24.30 1.51
N PRO A 125 -28.19 -23.13 2.13
CA PRO A 125 -27.54 -23.11 3.42
C PRO A 125 -28.38 -23.92 4.41
N SER A 126 -27.75 -24.87 5.12
CA SER A 126 -28.43 -25.55 6.22
C SER A 126 -28.87 -24.51 7.25
N PRO A 127 -30.09 -24.61 7.81
CA PRO A 127 -30.52 -23.69 8.86
C PRO A 127 -29.49 -23.69 9.97
N VAL A 128 -29.08 -22.50 10.42
CA VAL A 128 -28.26 -22.37 11.63
C VAL A 128 -29.08 -22.95 12.77
N GLU A 129 -28.71 -24.14 13.26
CA GLU A 129 -29.28 -24.68 14.48
C GLU A 129 -28.91 -23.70 15.61
N ARG A 130 -29.86 -22.86 16.00
CA ARG A 130 -29.74 -22.09 17.22
C ARG A 130 -29.74 -23.11 18.34
N GLU A 131 -28.60 -23.30 18.99
CA GLU A 131 -28.55 -23.95 20.30
C GLU A 131 -29.53 -23.19 21.20
N VAL A 132 -30.67 -23.80 21.47
CA VAL A 132 -31.61 -23.34 22.47
C VAL A 132 -30.91 -23.58 23.79
N GLY A 133 -30.31 -22.52 24.34
CA GLY A 133 -29.86 -22.50 25.72
C GLY A 133 -31.05 -22.84 26.59
N SER A 134 -31.05 -24.04 27.15
CA SER A 134 -31.96 -24.46 28.21
C SER A 134 -31.57 -23.69 29.47
N ASP A 135 -32.40 -22.72 29.84
CA ASP A 135 -32.40 -22.12 31.16
C ASP A 135 -32.51 -23.21 32.23
N GLY A 136 -31.59 -23.19 33.19
CA GLY A 136 -31.62 -23.93 34.44
C GLY A 136 -31.14 -23.03 35.57
#